data_AF-A0A938QGE4-F1
#
_entry.id   AF-A0A938QGE4-F1
#
_cell.length_a   1.000
_cell.length_b   1.000
_cell.length_c   1.000
_cell.angle_alpha   90.00
_cell.angle_beta   90.00
_cell.angle_gamma   90.00
#
_symmetry.space_group_name_H-M   'P 1'
#
loop_
_entity.id
_entity.type
_entity.pdbx_description
1 polymer ?
#
loop_
_entity_poly.entity_id
_entity_poly.type
_entity_poly.pdbx_seq_one_letter_code
_entity_poly.pdbx_strand_id
1 'polypeptide(L)'
;MSYETFLRREEVISRVGLSDTTIYNLEISGKFPRRIAITPRCVAWRESEIQAWIQARIDRPVQLAPHPDQSLRQSSLRRNHALKSSKSE
;
A
#
# COMPACT_ATOMS: atom_id res chain seq x y z
N MET A 1 -3.83 27.21 25.18
CA MET A 1 -3.98 27.28 23.71
C MET A 1 -3.29 26.05 23.15
N SER A 2 -4.03 25.18 22.48
CA SER A 2 -3.46 23.99 21.82
C SER A 2 -2.90 24.41 20.47
N TYR A 3 -1.63 24.14 20.23
CA TYR A 3 -1.02 24.32 18.92
C TYR A 3 -1.09 23.01 18.15
N GLU A 4 -1.19 23.12 16.83
CA GLU A 4 -1.19 21.97 15.94
C GLU A 4 0.22 21.72 15.42
N THR A 5 0.72 20.50 15.53
CA THR A 5 2.00 20.10 14.94
C THR A 5 1.82 19.81 13.46
N PHE A 6 2.76 20.29 12.65
CA PHE A 6 2.83 20.00 11.22
C PHE A 6 3.96 19.02 10.91
N LEU A 7 3.65 17.97 10.15
CA LEU A 7 4.60 16.95 9.71
C LEU A 7 5.10 17.28 8.32
N ARG A 8 6.42 17.16 8.12
CA ARG A 8 7.06 17.25 6.81
C ARG A 8 7.00 15.90 6.11
N ARG A 9 7.27 15.91 4.80
CA ARG A 9 7.26 14.73 3.93
C ARG A 9 8.01 13.54 4.54
N GLU A 10 9.26 13.73 4.94
CA GLU A 10 10.10 12.67 5.52
C GLU A 10 9.48 12.06 6.80
N GLU A 11 8.90 12.91 7.65
CA GLU A 11 8.24 12.48 8.88
C GLU A 11 6.96 11.70 8.60
N VAL A 12 6.17 12.13 7.61
CA VAL A 12 4.98 11.39 7.16
C VAL A 12 5.38 10.02 6.62
N ILE A 13 6.36 9.95 5.72
CA ILE A 13 6.88 8.69 5.15
C ILE A 13 7.32 7.74 6.26
N SER A 14 8.08 8.24 7.23
CA SER A 14 8.55 7.46 8.39
C SER A 14 7.39 6.90 9.22
N ARG A 15 6.36 7.72 9.48
CA ARG A 15 5.21 7.30 10.32
C ARG A 15 4.24 6.37 9.64
N VAL A 16 3.95 6.56 8.34
CA VAL A 16 2.98 5.73 7.63
C VAL A 16 3.61 4.50 6.97
N GLY A 17 4.94 4.47 6.81
CA GLY A 17 5.65 3.37 6.16
C GLY A 17 5.38 3.24 4.66
N LEU A 18 4.87 4.30 4.02
CA LEU A 18 4.54 4.33 2.60
C LEU A 18 5.53 5.22 1.84
N SER A 19 5.86 4.83 0.61
CA SER A 19 6.65 5.68 -0.28
C SER A 19 5.89 6.95 -0.66
N ASP A 20 6.65 8.01 -0.97
CA ASP A 20 6.11 9.30 -1.41
C ASP A 20 5.15 9.18 -2.61
N THR A 21 5.50 8.35 -3.59
CA THR A 21 4.65 8.09 -4.76
C THR A 21 3.33 7.45 -4.37
N THR A 22 3.35 6.55 -3.39
CA THR A 22 2.12 5.92 -2.86
C THR A 22 1.27 6.94 -2.13
N ILE A 23 1.89 7.79 -1.30
CA ILE A 23 1.21 8.87 -0.59
C ILE A 23 0.53 9.81 -1.58
N TYR A 24 1.25 10.24 -2.62
CA TYR A 24 0.71 11.11 -3.68
C TYR A 24 -0.49 10.47 -4.41
N ASN A 25 -0.39 9.19 -4.76
CA ASN A 25 -1.50 8.46 -5.39
C ASN A 25 -2.72 8.34 -4.46
N LEU A 26 -2.48 8.12 -3.17
CA LEU A 26 -3.56 8.09 -2.17
C LEU A 26 -4.17 9.47 -1.95
N GLU A 27 -3.36 10.54 -2.01
CA GLU A 27 -3.84 11.93 -1.92
C GLU A 27 -4.73 12.27 -3.13
N ILE A 28 -4.31 11.96 -4.36
CA ILE A 28 -5.13 12.16 -5.57
C ILE A 28 -6.43 11.37 -5.49
N SER A 29 -6.37 10.11 -5.04
CA SER A 29 -7.56 9.27 -4.89
C SER A 29 -8.45 9.64 -3.71
N GLY A 30 -8.09 10.67 -2.93
CA GLY A 30 -8.86 11.12 -1.77
C GLY A 30 -8.84 10.14 -0.59
N LYS A 31 -7.88 9.21 -0.58
CA LYS A 31 -7.71 8.16 0.45
C LYS A 31 -6.62 8.48 1.47
N PHE A 32 -6.05 9.68 1.41
CA PHE A 32 -5.01 10.17 2.32
C PHE A 32 -5.27 11.65 2.67
N PRO A 33 -4.85 12.13 3.86
CA PRO A 33 -4.96 13.54 4.22
C PRO A 33 -4.30 14.47 3.20
N ARG A 34 -4.96 15.60 2.90
CA ARG A 34 -4.43 16.56 1.92
C ARG A 34 -3.28 17.36 2.52
N ARG A 35 -2.28 17.65 1.70
CA ARG A 35 -1.17 18.52 2.11
C ARG A 35 -1.61 19.98 2.18
N ILE A 36 -1.06 20.69 3.16
CA ILE A 36 -1.25 22.12 3.38
C ILE A 36 0.02 22.83 2.92
N ALA A 37 -0.11 23.80 2.02
CA ALA A 37 0.99 24.68 1.65
C ALA A 37 1.22 25.69 2.78
N ILE A 38 2.36 25.56 3.49
CA ILE A 38 2.79 26.53 4.50
C ILE A 38 3.47 27.72 3.82
N THR A 39 4.28 27.44 2.79
CA THR A 39 4.90 28.45 1.91
C THR A 39 4.87 27.95 0.47
N PRO A 40 5.19 28.78 -0.54
CA PRO A 40 5.14 28.36 -1.95
C PRO A 40 6.00 27.14 -2.30
N ARG A 41 7.05 26.86 -1.51
CA ARG A 41 7.96 25.72 -1.71
C ARG A 41 7.87 24.68 -0.58
N CYS A 42 6.94 24.85 0.35
CA CYS A 42 6.92 24.06 1.58
C CYS A 42 5.51 23.60 1.93
N VAL A 43 5.30 22.29 1.87
CA VAL A 43 4.05 21.64 2.23
C VAL A 43 4.21 20.87 3.55
N ALA A 44 3.11 20.64 4.25
CA ALA A 44 3.05 19.82 5.44
C ALA A 44 1.68 19.17 5.60
N TRP A 45 1.59 18.23 6.52
CA TRP A 45 0.35 17.59 6.95
C TRP A 45 0.10 17.90 8.41
N ARG A 46 -1.17 17.94 8.83
CA ARG A 46 -1.51 18.04 10.24
C ARG A 46 -1.22 16.70 10.91
N GLU A 47 -0.55 16.74 12.06
CA GLU A 47 -0.26 15.54 12.83
C GLU A 47 -1.53 14.79 13.22
N SER A 48 -2.58 15.51 13.63
CA SER A 48 -3.87 14.93 14.01
C SER A 48 -4.54 14.15 12.87
N GLU A 49 -4.49 14.68 11.63
CA GLU A 49 -5.10 14.03 10.47
C GLU A 49 -4.33 12.77 10.06
N ILE A 50 -3.00 12.81 10.12
CA ILE A 50 -2.16 11.64 9.88
C ILE A 50 -2.41 10.57 10.95
N GLN A 51 -2.49 10.95 12.22
CA GLN A 51 -2.80 10.04 13.30
C GLN A 51 -4.19 9.41 13.16
N ALA A 52 -5.20 10.21 12.83
CA ALA A 52 -6.55 9.72 12.57
C ALA A 52 -6.60 8.75 11.38
N TRP A 53 -5.83 9.03 10.33
CA TRP A 53 -5.73 8.13 9.18
C TRP A 53 -5.05 6.81 9.53
N ILE A 54 -3.97 6.83 10.32
CA ILE A 54 -3.30 5.62 10.81
C ILE A 54 -4.29 4.79 11.64
N GLN A 55 -5.00 5.43 12.57
CA GLN A 55 -5.99 4.74 13.40
C GLN A 55 -7.09 4.10 12.55
N ALA A 56 -7.61 4.82 11.54
CA ALA A 56 -8.60 4.27 10.63
C ALA A 56 -8.09 3.05 9.84
N ARG A 57 -6.78 2.97 9.54
CA ARG A 57 -6.17 1.78 8.90
C ARG A 57 -5.98 0.61 9.86
N ILE A 58 -5.75 0.89 11.14
CA ILE A 58 -5.69 -0.14 12.19
C ILE A 58 -7.10 -0.71 12.41
N ASP A 59 -8.12 0.15 12.51
CA ASP A 59 -9.50 -0.25 12.75
C ASP A 59 -10.11 -0.95 11.53
N ARG A 60 -9.77 -0.50 10.32
CA ARG A 60 -10.20 -1.09 9.05
C ARG A 60 -8.98 -1.40 8.17
N PRO A 61 -8.34 -2.56 8.37
CA PRO A 61 -7.23 -2.98 7.53
C PRO A 61 -7.69 -3.18 6.08
N VAL A 62 -6.84 -2.80 5.14
CA VAL A 62 -7.10 -3.05 3.71
C VAL A 62 -6.97 -4.54 3.46
N GLN A 63 -7.96 -5.12 2.79
CA GLN A 63 -7.83 -6.49 2.29
C GLN A 63 -6.69 -6.53 1.29
N LEU A 64 -5.66 -7.31 1.62
CA LEU A 64 -4.56 -7.57 0.69
C LEU A 64 -5.13 -8.21 -0.56
N ALA A 65 -4.57 -7.84 -1.72
CA ALA A 65 -4.89 -8.54 -2.95
C ALA A 65 -4.67 -10.05 -2.73
N PRO A 66 -5.60 -10.91 -3.18
CA PRO A 66 -5.43 -12.33 -3.04
C PRO A 66 -4.11 -12.72 -3.72
N HIS A 67 -3.38 -13.65 -3.09
CA HIS A 67 -2.19 -14.19 -3.70
C HIS A 67 -2.57 -14.76 -5.07
N PRO A 68 -1.81 -14.49 -6.16
CA PRO A 68 -2.10 -15.09 -7.46
C PRO A 68 -2.20 -16.61 -7.30
N ASP A 69 -3.26 -17.20 -7.85
CA ASP A 69 -3.55 -18.63 -7.69
C ASP A 69 -2.37 -19.46 -8.21
N GLN A 70 -1.54 -19.96 -7.29
CA GLN A 70 -0.35 -20.74 -7.62
C GLN A 70 -0.70 -22.17 -8.07
N SER A 71 -1.94 -22.62 -7.87
CA SER A 71 -2.36 -23.98 -8.24
C SER A 71 -2.32 -24.20 -9.75
N LEU A 72 -2.58 -23.14 -10.53
CA LEU A 72 -2.47 -23.11 -11.99
C LEU A 72 -1.03 -23.27 -12.50
N ARG A 73 -0.02 -23.07 -11.64
CA ARG A 73 1.39 -23.20 -12.00
C ARG A 73 1.88 -24.64 -11.99
N GLN A 74 1.38 -25.47 -11.06
CA GLN A 74 1.82 -26.87 -10.90
C GLN A 74 1.14 -27.82 -11.90
N SER A 75 -0.06 -27.48 -12.38
CA SER A 75 -0.84 -28.31 -13.30
C SER A 75 -0.18 -28.55 -14.67
N SER A 76 0.76 -27.69 -15.08
CA SER A 76 1.49 -27.82 -16.35
C SER A 76 2.62 -28.87 -16.30
N LEU A 77 3.11 -29.23 -15.10
CA LEU A 77 4.19 -30.22 -14.95
C LEU A 77 3.68 -31.66 -14.93
N ARG A 78 2.45 -31.91 -14.45
CA ARG A 78 1.89 -33.27 -14.32
C ARG A 78 1.39 -33.88 -15.62
N ARG A 79 1.04 -33.07 -16.64
CA ARG A 79 0.48 -33.59 -17.90
C ARG A 79 1.54 -34.24 -18.81
N ASN A 80 2.79 -33.80 -18.73
CA ASN A 80 3.87 -34.29 -19.61
C ASN A 80 4.45 -35.64 -19.16
N HIS A 81 4.26 -36.06 -17.90
CA HIS A 81 4.78 -37.34 -17.40
C HIS A 81 3.88 -38.54 -17.74
N ALA A 82 2.59 -38.31 -18.08
CA ALA A 82 1.63 -39.37 -18.34
C ALA A 82 1.68 -39.93 -19.78
N LEU A 83 2.25 -39.20 -20.75
CA LEU A 83 2.28 -39.60 -22.17
C LEU A 83 3.53 -40.41 -22.57
N LYS A 84 4.56 -40.49 -21.72
CA LYS A 84 5.80 -41.24 -22.02
C LYS A 84 5.81 -42.71 -21.55
N SER A 85 4.74 -43.19 -20.91
CA SER A 85 4.69 -44.55 -20.34
C SER A 85 3.93 -45.59 -21.18
N SER A 86 3.41 -45.25 -22.35
CA SER A 86 2.51 -46.12 -23.14
C SER A 86 3.05 -46.48 -24.54
N LYS A 87 4.37 -46.55 -24.73
CA LYS A 87 4.94 -46.98 -26.01
C LYS A 87 6.25 -47.75 -25.84
N SER A 88 6.13 -48.98 -25.33
CA SER A 88 7.14 -50.03 -25.47
C SER A 88 6.49 -51.36 -25.06
N GLU A 89 5.78 -51.97 -26.00
CA GLU A 89 5.52 -53.41 -26.07
C GLU A 89 5.70 -53.83 -27.53
#